data_AF-A0AAW2LNH8-F1
#
_entry.id   AF-A0AAW2LNH8-F1
#
_cell.length_a   1.000
_cell.length_b   1.000
_cell.length_c   1.000
_cell.angle_alpha   90.00
_cell.angle_beta   90.00
_cell.angle_gamma   90.00
#
_symmetry.space_group_name_H-M   'P 1'
#
loop_
_entity.id
_entity.type
_entity.pdbx_description
1 polymer ?
#
loop_
_entity_poly.entity_id
_entity_poly.type
_entity_poly.pdbx_seq_one_letter_code
_entity_poly.pdbx_strand_id
1 'polypeptide(L)'
;MQASRFLLVVNHGVDARLIADAHRYMDDFFEQPLEKKQRAQRKLGEHCGYASSFTGRFSSKLPWKETLSFEYSAEKGSSHIVEDYFFRTLGEDFANLGKVYQDYCSAMSTLSTGIMELLSMSLGVTRNHFKEFFRENESIRLNPTMPEAR
;
A
#
# COMPACT_ATOMS: atom_id res chain seq x y z
N MET A 1 -34.60 -3.30 -1.40
CA MET A 1 -33.35 -4.08 -1.40
C MET A 1 -32.25 -3.22 -0.80
N GLN A 2 -31.56 -3.70 0.23
CA GLN A 2 -30.43 -2.98 0.82
C GLN A 2 -29.17 -3.50 0.14
N ALA A 3 -28.63 -2.73 -0.80
CA ALA A 3 -27.36 -3.06 -1.45
C ALA A 3 -26.21 -2.73 -0.47
N SER A 4 -25.35 -3.70 -0.18
CA SER A 4 -24.12 -3.46 0.57
C SER A 4 -23.18 -2.56 -0.24
N ARG A 5 -22.53 -1.60 0.43
CA ARG A 5 -21.56 -0.66 -0.17
C ARG A 5 -20.18 -1.29 -0.42
N PHE A 6 -19.95 -2.52 0.04
CA PHE A 6 -18.68 -3.24 -0.03
C PHE A 6 -18.85 -4.57 -0.77
N LEU A 7 -17.78 -5.00 -1.45
CA LEU A 7 -17.70 -6.26 -2.19
C LEU A 7 -16.47 -7.03 -1.72
N LEU A 8 -16.62 -8.36 -1.57
CA LEU A 8 -15.51 -9.27 -1.36
C LEU A 8 -15.18 -9.93 -2.71
N VAL A 9 -13.94 -9.77 -3.18
CA VAL A 9 -13.46 -10.43 -4.40
C VAL A 9 -12.63 -11.64 -3.98
N VAL A 10 -13.08 -12.84 -4.38
CA VAL A 10 -12.37 -14.12 -4.19
C VAL A 10 -11.92 -14.66 -5.53
N ASN A 11 -10.97 -15.61 -5.54
CA ASN A 11 -10.40 -16.16 -6.77
C ASN A 11 -9.88 -15.06 -7.72
N HIS A 12 -9.32 -13.99 -7.16
CA HIS A 12 -8.89 -12.78 -7.87
C HIS A 12 -7.60 -12.96 -8.69
N GLY A 13 -6.96 -14.13 -8.64
CA GLY A 13 -5.79 -14.46 -9.47
C GLY A 13 -4.44 -13.89 -9.01
N VAL A 14 -4.41 -13.15 -7.91
CA VAL A 14 -3.15 -12.72 -7.26
C VAL A 14 -2.54 -13.92 -6.54
N ASP A 15 -1.25 -14.18 -6.73
CA ASP A 15 -0.54 -15.30 -6.09
C ASP A 15 -0.64 -15.20 -4.56
N ALA A 16 -1.16 -16.26 -3.94
CA ALA A 16 -1.29 -16.36 -2.48
C ALA A 16 0.07 -16.24 -1.76
N ARG A 17 1.16 -16.69 -2.40
CA ARG A 17 2.53 -16.53 -1.86
C ARG A 17 2.96 -15.08 -1.83
N LEU A 18 2.65 -14.30 -2.87
CA LEU A 18 2.95 -12.87 -2.92
C LEU A 18 2.20 -12.10 -1.83
N ILE A 19 0.93 -12.45 -1.59
CA ILE A 19 0.13 -11.85 -0.50
C ILE A 19 0.73 -12.21 0.86
N ALA A 20 1.07 -13.49 1.08
CA ALA A 20 1.68 -13.94 2.32
C ALA A 20 3.05 -13.28 2.57
N ASP A 21 3.89 -13.16 1.54
CA ASP A 21 5.17 -12.46 1.63
C ASP A 21 4.98 -10.98 1.93
N ALA A 22 4.04 -10.29 1.28
CA ALA A 22 3.75 -8.89 1.56
C ALA A 22 3.34 -8.67 3.03
N HIS A 23 2.50 -9.55 3.58
CA HIS A 23 2.15 -9.53 5.00
C HIS A 23 3.36 -9.77 5.90
N ARG A 24 4.15 -10.83 5.65
CA ARG A 24 5.35 -11.13 6.45
C ARG A 24 6.31 -9.95 6.49
N TYR A 25 6.64 -9.40 5.32
CA TYR A 25 7.55 -8.27 5.21
C TYR A 25 6.99 -6.98 5.81
N MET A 26 5.66 -6.81 5.83
CA MET A 26 5.01 -5.71 6.57
C MET A 26 5.29 -5.83 8.07
N ASP A 27 5.04 -7.02 8.63
CA ASP A 27 5.22 -7.29 10.05
C ASP A 27 6.70 -7.11 10.42
N ASP A 28 7.61 -7.69 9.63
CA ASP A 28 9.07 -7.55 9.80
C ASP A 28 9.52 -6.08 9.81
N PHE A 29 8.91 -5.21 8.99
CA PHE A 29 9.20 -3.78 8.97
C PHE A 29 8.75 -3.08 10.26
N PHE A 30 7.51 -3.34 10.71
CA PHE A 30 6.98 -2.68 11.90
C PHE A 30 7.61 -3.18 13.21
N GLU A 31 8.15 -4.41 13.21
CA GLU A 31 8.96 -4.95 14.31
C GLU A 31 10.38 -4.34 14.40
N GLN A 32 10.85 -3.62 13.37
CA GLN A 32 12.15 -2.94 13.44
C GLN A 32 12.19 -1.87 14.54
N PRO A 33 13.39 -1.57 15.09
CA PRO A 33 13.58 -0.42 15.98
C PRO A 33 13.12 0.89 15.37
N LEU A 34 12.64 1.81 16.22
CA LEU A 34 12.10 3.10 15.77
C LEU A 34 13.11 3.89 14.94
N GLU A 35 14.40 3.83 15.27
CA GLU A 35 15.44 4.56 14.51
C GLU A 35 15.49 4.11 13.05
N LYS A 36 15.30 2.81 12.79
CA LYS A 36 15.25 2.28 11.41
C LYS A 36 13.99 2.75 10.69
N LYS A 37 12.83 2.69 11.35
CA LYS A 37 11.53 3.11 10.77
C LYS A 37 11.50 4.62 10.47
N GLN A 38 12.12 5.43 11.33
CA GLN A 38 12.23 6.89 11.17
C GLN A 38 13.08 7.32 9.97
N ARG A 39 13.89 6.43 9.38
CA ARG A 39 14.56 6.73 8.10
C ARG A 39 13.56 6.98 6.97
N ALA A 40 12.37 6.38 7.06
CA ALA A 40 11.25 6.64 6.17
C ALA A 40 10.32 7.76 6.66
N GLN A 41 10.66 8.51 7.71
CA GLN A 41 9.74 9.48 8.30
C GLN A 41 9.22 10.48 7.27
N ARG A 42 7.89 10.53 7.15
CA ARG A 42 7.17 11.49 6.29
C ARG A 42 7.44 12.92 6.77
N LYS A 43 7.94 13.76 5.88
CA LYS A 43 8.19 15.18 6.17
C LYS A 43 6.95 16.03 5.92
N LEU A 44 6.99 17.27 6.42
CA LEU A 44 5.92 18.24 6.19
C LEU A 44 5.80 18.53 4.69
N GLY A 45 4.60 18.34 4.14
CA GLY A 45 4.33 18.52 2.70
C GLY A 45 4.49 17.25 1.86
N GLU A 46 5.04 16.17 2.43
CA GLU A 46 5.08 14.86 1.76
C GLU A 46 3.79 14.07 2.04
N HIS A 47 3.34 13.28 1.07
CA HIS A 47 2.19 12.39 1.22
C HIS A 47 2.58 10.96 1.61
N CYS A 48 3.80 10.55 1.26
CA CYS A 48 4.39 9.24 1.51
C CYS A 48 5.40 9.27 2.67
N GLY A 49 5.70 8.10 3.22
CA GLY A 49 6.58 7.93 4.36
C GLY A 49 5.90 7.26 5.57
N TYR A 50 6.76 6.91 6.50
CA TYR A 50 6.43 6.44 7.83
C TYR A 50 5.87 7.58 8.68
N ALA A 51 4.74 7.32 9.32
CA ALA A 51 4.14 8.22 10.30
C ALA A 51 3.71 7.43 11.53
N SER A 52 4.00 7.97 12.71
CA SER A 52 3.60 7.39 13.99
C SER A 52 2.98 8.45 14.87
N SER A 53 1.96 8.08 15.63
CA SER A 53 1.33 8.93 16.65
C SER A 53 2.31 9.43 17.72
N PHE A 54 3.49 8.81 17.87
CA PHE A 54 4.55 9.28 18.76
C PHE A 54 5.33 10.51 18.22
N THR A 55 5.21 10.80 16.92
CA THR A 55 5.94 11.90 16.26
C THR A 55 5.18 13.24 16.24
N GLY A 56 4.02 13.34 16.92
CA GLY A 56 3.21 14.57 16.94
C GLY A 56 2.28 14.75 18.15
N ARG A 57 2.49 15.87 18.87
CA ARG A 57 1.60 16.66 19.76
C ARG A 57 0.68 16.00 20.82
N PHE A 58 0.56 14.69 20.95
CA PHE A 58 -0.33 14.07 21.94
C PHE A 58 0.44 13.44 23.11
N SER A 59 0.17 13.91 24.34
CA SER A 59 0.94 13.56 25.54
C SER A 59 0.43 12.35 26.33
N SER A 60 -0.67 11.70 25.94
CA SER A 60 -1.07 10.43 26.58
C SER A 60 -2.10 9.62 25.80
N LYS A 61 -1.90 8.30 25.83
CA LYS A 61 -2.80 7.20 25.44
C LYS A 61 -3.35 7.24 24.00
N LEU A 62 -2.56 6.76 23.05
CA LEU A 62 -3.09 6.27 21.77
C LEU A 62 -2.47 4.90 21.43
N PRO A 63 -3.21 3.79 21.57
CA PRO A 63 -2.74 2.46 21.20
C PRO A 63 -2.69 2.24 19.67
N TRP A 64 -2.53 3.30 18.88
CA TRP A 64 -2.78 3.26 17.43
C TRP A 64 -1.65 3.89 16.60
N LYS A 65 -1.36 3.17 15.51
CA LYS A 65 -1.07 3.71 14.16
C LYS A 65 0.35 4.23 13.91
N GLU A 66 1.28 3.30 13.85
CA GLU A 66 2.30 3.40 12.82
C GLU A 66 1.65 3.18 11.44
N THR A 67 2.06 3.94 10.44
CA THR A 67 1.64 3.78 9.06
C THR A 67 2.84 3.98 8.17
N LEU A 68 2.94 3.20 7.09
CA LEU A 68 3.91 3.44 6.01
C LEU A 68 3.11 3.62 4.73
N SER A 69 3.30 4.76 4.05
CA SER A 69 2.67 5.01 2.74
C SER A 69 3.73 5.21 1.67
N PHE A 70 3.51 4.70 0.47
CA PHE A 70 4.36 4.93 -0.68
C PHE A 70 3.53 4.92 -1.97
N GLU A 71 4.06 5.59 -2.98
CA GLU A 71 3.44 5.72 -4.29
C GLU A 71 3.77 4.52 -5.17
N TYR A 72 2.81 4.18 -6.03
CA TYR A 72 3.00 3.24 -7.11
C TYR A 72 2.45 3.89 -8.39
N SER A 73 3.01 3.49 -9.53
CA SER A 73 2.49 3.90 -10.84
C SER A 73 2.76 2.81 -11.86
N ALA A 74 1.72 2.44 -12.61
CA ALA A 74 1.80 1.50 -13.71
C ALA A 74 2.32 2.13 -15.03
N GLU A 75 2.73 3.41 -15.01
CA GLU A 75 3.19 4.10 -16.22
C GLU A 75 4.53 3.57 -16.76
N LYS A 76 4.72 3.72 -18.09
CA LYS A 76 5.97 3.36 -18.75
C LYS A 76 7.10 4.24 -18.24
N GLY A 77 7.99 3.66 -17.44
CA GLY A 77 9.13 4.35 -16.81
C GLY A 77 9.15 4.24 -15.28
N SER A 78 8.05 3.79 -14.66
CA SER A 78 7.91 3.65 -13.21
C SER A 78 8.01 2.19 -12.73
N SER A 79 8.63 1.31 -13.52
CA SER A 79 8.63 -0.14 -13.26
C SER A 79 9.30 -0.57 -11.94
N HIS A 80 10.11 0.31 -11.34
CA HIS A 80 10.80 0.08 -10.07
C HIS A 80 10.54 1.17 -9.03
N ILE A 81 9.50 2.00 -9.17
CA ILE A 81 9.27 3.15 -8.28
C ILE A 81 9.20 2.78 -6.79
N VAL A 82 8.60 1.63 -6.46
CA VAL A 82 8.48 1.14 -5.09
C VAL A 82 9.82 0.57 -4.62
N GLU A 83 10.46 -0.26 -5.42
CA GLU A 83 11.78 -0.83 -5.12
C GLU A 83 12.82 0.27 -4.86
N ASP A 84 12.87 1.27 -5.75
CA ASP A 84 13.73 2.45 -5.65
C ASP A 84 13.42 3.28 -4.40
N TYR A 85 12.14 3.46 -4.06
CA TYR A 85 11.74 4.17 -2.85
C TYR A 85 12.31 3.47 -1.61
N PHE A 86 12.08 2.17 -1.47
CA PHE A 86 12.59 1.40 -0.33
C PHE A 86 14.12 1.41 -0.27
N PHE A 87 14.80 1.25 -1.40
CA PHE A 87 16.25 1.30 -1.46
C PHE A 87 16.80 2.68 -1.05
N ARG A 88 16.27 3.77 -1.61
CA ARG A 88 16.76 5.14 -1.33
C ARG A 88 16.47 5.56 0.11
N THR A 89 15.32 5.15 0.65
CA THR A 89 14.85 5.60 1.97
C THR A 89 15.38 4.73 3.10
N LEU A 90 15.41 3.41 2.92
CA LEU A 90 15.75 2.44 3.97
C LEU A 90 17.04 1.65 3.70
N GLY A 91 17.63 1.76 2.52
CA GLY A 91 18.90 1.12 2.17
C GLY A 91 18.75 -0.35 1.75
N GLU A 92 19.90 -0.98 1.52
CA GLU A 92 20.01 -2.33 0.94
C GLU A 92 19.35 -3.43 1.79
N ASP A 93 19.32 -3.26 3.13
CA ASP A 93 18.65 -4.16 4.07
C ASP A 93 17.16 -4.38 3.73
N PHE A 94 16.53 -3.41 3.05
CA PHE A 94 15.10 -3.44 2.69
C PHE A 94 14.87 -3.67 1.19
N ALA A 95 15.90 -4.09 0.43
CA ALA A 95 15.76 -4.36 -1.01
C ALA A 95 14.71 -5.45 -1.30
N ASN A 96 14.67 -6.52 -0.49
CA ASN A 96 13.67 -7.59 -0.67
C ASN A 96 12.25 -7.12 -0.35
N LEU A 97 12.09 -6.28 0.70
CA LEU A 97 10.81 -5.63 1.01
C LEU A 97 10.34 -4.79 -0.19
N GLY A 98 11.25 -3.99 -0.76
CA GLY A 98 10.97 -3.17 -1.94
C GLY A 98 10.51 -3.98 -3.15
N LYS A 99 11.20 -5.08 -3.46
CA LYS A 99 10.83 -5.99 -4.57
C LYS A 99 9.46 -6.63 -4.36
N VAL A 100 9.21 -7.20 -3.18
CA VAL A 100 7.92 -7.82 -2.86
C VAL A 100 6.78 -6.81 -2.97
N TYR A 101 6.97 -5.59 -2.47
CA TYR A 101 5.94 -4.57 -2.59
C TYR A 101 5.80 -4.05 -4.02
N GLN A 102 6.87 -3.95 -4.82
CA GLN A 102 6.77 -3.62 -6.24
C GLN A 102 5.86 -4.62 -6.98
N ASP A 103 6.09 -5.92 -6.76
CA ASP A 103 5.29 -6.99 -7.36
C ASP A 103 3.84 -6.99 -6.84
N TYR A 104 3.67 -6.81 -5.53
CA TYR A 104 2.35 -6.73 -4.89
C TYR A 104 1.54 -5.55 -5.41
N CYS A 105 2.14 -4.36 -5.52
CA CYS A 105 1.49 -3.18 -6.08
C CYS A 105 1.05 -3.41 -7.51
N SER A 106 1.91 -4.03 -8.33
CA SER A 106 1.60 -4.32 -9.74
C SER A 106 0.43 -5.30 -9.88
N ALA A 107 0.42 -6.37 -9.07
CA ALA A 107 -0.68 -7.33 -9.05
C ALA A 107 -1.99 -6.68 -8.60
N MET A 108 -1.96 -5.85 -7.56
CA MET A 108 -3.14 -5.14 -7.04
C MET A 108 -3.65 -4.06 -7.99
N SER A 109 -2.77 -3.35 -8.70
CA SER A 109 -3.12 -2.39 -9.75
C SER A 109 -3.80 -3.07 -10.95
N THR A 110 -3.29 -4.23 -11.36
CA THR A 110 -3.91 -5.03 -12.42
C THR A 110 -5.32 -5.49 -12.00
N LEU A 111 -5.45 -5.98 -10.76
CA LEU A 111 -6.74 -6.40 -10.20
C LEU A 111 -7.73 -5.23 -10.09
N SER A 112 -7.29 -4.09 -9.54
CA SER A 112 -8.13 -2.90 -9.38
C SER A 112 -8.63 -2.37 -10.73
N THR A 113 -7.75 -2.36 -11.74
CA THR A 113 -8.09 -2.00 -13.11
C THR A 113 -9.18 -2.91 -13.67
N GLY A 114 -9.07 -4.23 -13.48
CA GLY A 114 -10.09 -5.18 -13.92
C GLY A 114 -11.45 -4.94 -13.25
N ILE A 115 -11.45 -4.65 -11.94
CA ILE A 115 -12.68 -4.30 -11.20
C ILE A 115 -13.29 -3.00 -11.72
N MET A 116 -12.48 -1.98 -11.99
CA MET A 116 -12.95 -0.70 -12.51
C MET A 116 -13.59 -0.84 -13.89
N GLU A 117 -13.02 -1.67 -14.77
CA GLU A 117 -13.61 -1.98 -16.09
C GLU A 117 -15.00 -2.65 -15.94
N LEU A 118 -15.13 -3.62 -15.02
CA LEU A 118 -16.41 -4.28 -14.74
C LEU A 118 -17.46 -3.31 -14.17
N LEU A 119 -17.05 -2.38 -13.30
CA LEU A 119 -17.93 -1.34 -12.77
C LEU A 119 -18.36 -0.36 -13.86
N SER A 120 -17.46 0.05 -14.75
CA SER A 120 -17.78 0.89 -15.91
C SER A 120 -18.84 0.23 -16.79
N MET A 121 -18.66 -1.05 -17.12
CA MET A 121 -19.62 -1.81 -17.93
C MET A 121 -20.98 -1.93 -17.23
N SER A 122 -21.00 -2.18 -15.92
CA SER A 122 -22.23 -2.34 -15.14
C SER A 122 -23.05 -1.04 -15.04
N LEU A 123 -22.39 0.11 -15.10
CA LEU A 123 -23.02 1.44 -15.08
C LEU A 123 -23.39 1.96 -16.48
N GLY A 124 -23.14 1.19 -17.54
CA GLY A 124 -23.45 1.58 -18.91
C GLY A 124 -22.57 2.70 -19.47
N VAL A 125 -21.42 2.99 -18.85
CA VAL A 125 -20.42 3.92 -19.37
C VAL A 125 -19.36 3.18 -20.19
N THR A 126 -18.46 3.92 -20.84
CA THR A 126 -17.38 3.30 -21.62
C THR A 126 -16.48 2.46 -20.73
N ARG A 127 -16.05 1.28 -21.20
CA ARG A 127 -15.22 0.32 -20.43
C ARG A 127 -13.99 0.97 -19.77
N ASN A 128 -13.38 1.93 -20.44
CA ASN A 128 -12.16 2.59 -19.97
C ASN A 128 -12.43 3.82 -19.09
N HIS A 129 -13.70 4.21 -18.87
CA HIS A 129 -14.04 5.47 -18.21
C HIS A 129 -13.37 5.63 -16.84
N PHE A 130 -13.55 4.66 -15.93
CA PHE A 130 -12.92 4.73 -14.61
C PHE A 130 -11.42 4.43 -14.65
N LYS A 131 -10.99 3.55 -15.55
CA LYS A 131 -9.56 3.23 -15.73
C LYS A 131 -8.75 4.47 -16.12
N GLU A 132 -9.28 5.27 -17.03
CA GLU A 132 -8.64 6.53 -17.45
C GLU A 132 -8.71 7.58 -16.36
N PHE A 133 -9.83 7.67 -15.64
CA PHE A 133 -10.00 8.60 -14.53
C PHE A 133 -9.02 8.36 -13.38
N PHE A 134 -8.74 7.09 -13.04
CA PHE A 134 -7.86 6.72 -11.92
C PHE A 134 -6.40 6.45 -12.33
N ARG A 135 -6.04 6.61 -13.61
CA ARG A 135 -4.73 6.22 -14.16
C ARG A 135 -3.52 6.76 -13.37
N GLU A 136 -3.61 7.99 -12.88
CA GLU A 136 -2.50 8.69 -12.21
C GLU A 136 -2.52 8.51 -10.68
N ASN A 137 -3.49 7.77 -10.12
CA ASN A 137 -3.77 7.76 -8.68
C ASN A 137 -3.62 6.37 -8.08
N GLU A 138 -2.40 5.95 -7.79
CA GLU A 138 -2.13 4.72 -7.04
C GLU A 138 -1.20 4.99 -5.86
N SER A 139 -1.75 4.83 -4.65
CA SER A 139 -0.96 4.89 -3.42
C SER A 139 -1.31 3.69 -2.56
N ILE A 140 -0.29 3.14 -1.89
CA ILE A 140 -0.48 2.05 -0.94
C ILE A 140 -0.14 2.57 0.46
N ARG A 141 -1.01 2.19 1.40
CA ARG A 141 -0.84 2.47 2.83
C ARG A 141 -0.88 1.17 3.61
N LEU A 142 0.23 0.88 4.27
CA LEU A 142 0.39 -0.24 5.17
C LEU A 142 0.09 0.20 6.60
N ASN A 143 -0.69 -0.60 7.30
CA ASN A 143 -0.97 -0.43 8.72
C ASN A 143 -0.76 -1.81 9.39
N PRO A 144 0.03 -1.90 10.48
CA PRO A 144 0.26 -3.17 11.15
C PRO A 144 -1.03 -3.67 11.81
N THR A 145 -1.24 -4.99 11.79
CA THR A 145 -2.31 -5.62 12.58
C THR A 145 -1.79 -5.78 14.00
N MET A 146 -2.34 -5.02 14.94
CA MET A 146 -2.00 -5.21 16.35
C MET A 146 -2.64 -6.52 16.83
N PRO A 147 -1.93 -7.36 17.60
CA PRO A 147 -2.60 -8.34 18.44
C PRO A 147 -3.55 -7.57 19.37
N GLU A 148 -4.78 -8.06 19.55
CA GLU A 148 -5.69 -7.49 20.55
C GLU A 148 -4.93 -7.36 21.88
N ALA A 149 -4.99 -6.18 22.48
CA ALA A 149 -4.44 -5.95 23.81
C ALA A 149 -5.06 -7.01 24.73
N ARG A 150 -4.24 -7.94 25.21
CA ARG A 150 -4.63 -8.87 26.27
C ARG A 150 -5.01 -8.09 27.53
#